data_AF-A0AAD7B1C1-F1
#
_entry.id   AF-A0AAD7B1C1-F1
#
_cell.length_a   1.000
_cell.length_b   1.000
_cell.length_c   1.000
_cell.angle_alpha   90.00
_cell.angle_beta   90.00
_cell.angle_gamma   90.00
#
_symmetry.space_group_name_H-M   'P 1'
#
loop_
_entity.id
_entity.type
_entity.pdbx_description
1 polymer ?
#
loop_
_entity_poly.entity_id
_entity_poly.type
_entity_poly.pdbx_seq_one_letter_code
_entity_poly.pdbx_strand_id
1 'polypeptide(L)'
;WMKIRRVDSEAGDTMVAALGPSSALANRQDLRDPTFVRYEMYVDIHARNRTVEAELVPQTFYGQLQQIYLIRLNNAEAMPQYKIPPAHCIIMVVILPCDVTDIDERLDLPRYNKIKTRGDAIDATALQCIVGRVSDGPREWSVVDRSGSLARALY
;
A
#
# COMPACT_ATOMS: atom_id res chain seq x y z
N TRP A 1 11.85 7.46 7.60
CA TRP A 1 11.23 8.36 6.60
C TRP A 1 9.74 8.46 6.89
N MET A 2 9.04 9.51 6.45
CA MET A 2 7.64 9.75 6.87
C MET A 2 6.65 9.94 5.72
N LYS A 3 7.14 10.25 4.53
CA LYS A 3 6.33 10.42 3.32
C LYS A 3 7.02 9.70 2.18
N ILE A 4 6.24 9.16 1.26
CA ILE A 4 6.72 8.65 -0.01
C ILE A 4 5.85 9.23 -1.12
N ARG A 5 6.47 9.62 -2.22
CA ARG A 5 5.78 10.14 -3.39
C ARG A 5 6.05 9.22 -4.57
N ARG A 6 4.97 8.77 -5.22
CA ARG A 6 5.08 8.06 -6.49
C ARG A 6 5.39 9.09 -7.59
N VAL A 7 6.39 8.83 -8.44
CA VAL A 7 6.91 9.81 -9.43
C VAL A 7 6.69 9.39 -10.88
N ASP A 8 6.02 8.28 -11.12
CA ASP A 8 5.77 7.70 -12.44
C ASP A 8 4.52 8.26 -13.14
N SER A 9 3.83 9.23 -12.54
CA SER A 9 2.71 9.96 -13.14
C SER A 9 2.84 11.47 -12.92
N GLU A 10 2.33 12.27 -13.87
CA GLU A 10 2.32 13.75 -13.78
C GLU A 10 1.61 14.27 -12.52
N ALA A 11 0.69 13.47 -11.96
CA ALA A 11 -0.03 13.72 -10.72
C ALA A 11 0.25 12.62 -9.68
N GLY A 12 1.51 12.51 -9.24
CA GLY A 12 1.93 11.51 -8.26
C GLY A 12 1.40 11.72 -6.84
N ASP A 13 0.76 10.69 -6.28
CA ASP A 13 0.27 10.65 -4.91
C ASP A 13 1.41 10.71 -3.87
N THR A 14 1.19 11.47 -2.78
CA THR A 14 2.11 11.54 -1.63
C THR A 14 1.51 10.84 -0.42
N MET A 15 1.94 9.61 -0.19
CA MET A 15 1.49 8.75 0.90
C MET A 15 2.27 9.06 2.19
N VAL A 16 1.61 8.93 3.34
CA VAL A 16 2.19 9.31 4.64
C VAL A 16 2.09 8.16 5.63
N ALA A 17 3.17 7.92 6.38
CA ALA A 17 3.22 6.93 7.45
C ALA A 17 2.37 7.36 8.65
N ALA A 18 1.41 6.53 9.06
CA ALA A 18 0.47 6.79 10.16
C ALA A 18 1.17 6.99 11.51
N LEU A 19 2.28 6.32 11.76
CA LEU A 19 3.05 6.48 13.01
C LEU A 19 4.07 7.63 12.95
N GLY A 20 4.16 8.36 11.83
CA GLY A 20 5.04 9.52 11.70
C GLY A 20 4.37 10.82 12.16
N PRO A 21 5.09 11.82 12.70
CA PRO A 21 4.53 13.11 13.08
C PRO A 21 3.87 13.87 11.91
N SER A 22 4.17 13.50 10.66
CA SER A 22 3.49 14.01 9.46
C SER A 22 2.04 13.55 9.31
N SER A 23 1.61 12.52 10.04
CA SER A 23 0.22 12.03 10.07
C SER A 23 -0.62 12.76 11.12
N ALA A 24 -0.04 13.63 11.95
CA ALA A 24 -0.78 14.39 12.95
C ALA A 24 -1.90 15.20 12.27
N LEU A 25 -3.11 14.63 12.33
CA LEU A 25 -4.32 15.11 11.67
C LEU A 25 -4.72 16.52 12.11
N ALA A 26 -4.13 17.04 13.19
CA ALA A 26 -4.49 18.29 13.86
C ALA A 26 -4.33 19.56 13.00
N ASN A 27 -3.54 19.53 11.92
CA ASN A 27 -3.22 20.73 11.12
C ASN A 27 -3.64 20.64 9.64
N ARG A 28 -4.50 19.69 9.25
CA ARG A 28 -4.93 19.58 7.84
C ARG A 28 -6.26 20.29 7.61
N GLN A 29 -6.25 21.25 6.68
CA GLN A 29 -7.45 21.87 6.10
C GLN A 29 -8.25 20.87 5.25
N ASP A 30 -7.58 19.84 4.72
CA ASP A 30 -8.18 18.76 3.96
C ASP A 30 -8.38 17.54 4.87
N LEU A 31 -9.63 17.12 5.07
CA LEU A 31 -10.03 15.97 5.89
C LEU A 31 -9.58 14.61 5.31
N ARG A 32 -8.84 14.61 4.19
CA ARG A 32 -8.32 13.40 3.56
C ARG A 32 -7.29 12.70 4.44
N ASP A 33 -7.39 11.38 4.45
CA ASP A 33 -6.47 10.47 5.13
C ASP A 33 -5.51 9.81 4.13
N PRO A 34 -4.29 10.37 3.90
CA PRO A 34 -3.29 9.84 3.00
C PRO A 34 -2.47 8.69 3.62
N THR A 35 -2.94 8.12 4.73
CA THR A 35 -2.32 6.93 5.33
C THR A 35 -2.85 5.64 4.73
N PHE A 36 -3.98 5.68 4.02
CA PHE A 36 -4.55 4.50 3.38
C PHE A 36 -4.16 4.41 1.92
N VAL A 37 -3.72 3.22 1.53
CA VAL A 37 -3.10 2.96 0.24
C VAL A 37 -3.65 1.69 -0.40
N ARG A 38 -3.66 1.66 -1.73
CA ARG A 38 -3.74 0.44 -2.53
C ARG A 38 -2.33 -0.05 -2.82
N TYR A 39 -2.11 -1.35 -2.74
CA TYR A 39 -0.85 -1.97 -3.12
C TYR A 39 -1.12 -3.31 -3.81
N GLU A 40 -0.19 -3.73 -4.66
CA GLU A 40 -0.29 -4.98 -5.41
C GLU A 40 0.84 -5.92 -5.02
N MET A 41 0.51 -7.18 -4.79
CA MET A 41 1.48 -8.22 -4.47
C MET A 41 1.19 -9.48 -5.27
N TYR A 42 2.24 -10.23 -5.55
CA TYR A 42 2.09 -11.57 -6.09
C TYR A 42 1.77 -12.55 -4.96
N VAL A 43 0.68 -13.28 -5.12
CA VAL A 43 0.22 -14.31 -4.18
C VAL A 43 0.29 -15.66 -4.86
N ASP A 44 0.81 -16.65 -4.13
CA ASP A 44 0.76 -18.04 -4.56
C ASP A 44 -0.65 -18.60 -4.38
N ILE A 45 -1.33 -18.94 -5.48
CA ILE A 45 -2.68 -19.54 -5.43
C ILE A 45 -2.66 -20.93 -4.78
N HIS A 46 -1.49 -21.58 -4.74
CA HIS A 46 -1.26 -22.88 -4.12
C HIS A 46 -0.65 -22.77 -2.72
N ALA A 47 -0.68 -21.61 -2.06
CA ALA A 47 -0.04 -21.39 -0.76
C ALA A 47 -0.45 -22.39 0.36
N ARG A 48 -1.62 -23.03 0.24
CA ARG A 48 -2.09 -24.07 1.17
C ARG A 48 -1.50 -25.46 0.88
N ASN A 49 -1.02 -25.72 -0.33
CA ASN A 49 -0.50 -27.00 -0.77
C ASN A 49 0.98 -26.91 -1.17
N ARG A 50 1.87 -27.15 -0.20
CA ARG A 50 3.32 -26.98 -0.36
C ARG A 50 3.99 -27.96 -1.34
N THR A 51 3.28 -28.97 -1.83
CA THR A 51 3.84 -29.97 -2.77
C THR A 51 3.66 -29.58 -4.23
N VAL A 52 2.82 -28.57 -4.51
CA VAL A 52 2.61 -28.03 -5.86
C VAL A 52 3.59 -26.88 -6.07
N GLU A 53 4.08 -26.74 -7.31
CA GLU A 53 4.91 -25.60 -7.69
C GLU A 53 4.13 -24.30 -7.51
N ALA A 54 4.80 -23.27 -7.00
CA ALA A 54 4.14 -22.00 -6.70
C ALA A 54 3.69 -21.32 -8.01
N GLU A 55 2.42 -20.94 -8.06
CA GLU A 55 1.85 -20.16 -9.16
C GLU A 55 1.49 -18.77 -8.62
N LEU A 56 2.32 -17.78 -8.98
CA LEU A 56 2.23 -16.42 -8.48
C LEU A 56 1.33 -15.56 -9.36
N VAL A 57 0.24 -15.05 -8.80
CA VAL A 57 -0.68 -14.13 -9.48
C VAL A 57 -0.71 -12.78 -8.80
N PRO A 58 -0.77 -11.66 -9.54
CA PRO A 58 -0.90 -10.34 -8.95
C PRO A 58 -2.28 -10.19 -8.32
N GLN A 59 -2.30 -9.67 -7.09
CA GLN A 59 -3.52 -9.40 -6.35
C GLN A 59 -3.47 -8.02 -5.71
N THR A 60 -4.61 -7.33 -5.74
CA THR A 60 -4.80 -6.01 -5.15
C THR A 60 -5.15 -6.11 -3.68
N PHE A 61 -4.52 -5.26 -2.88
CA PHE A 61 -4.74 -5.12 -1.45
C PHE A 61 -4.92 -3.66 -1.06
N TYR A 62 -5.51 -3.46 0.11
CA TYR A 62 -5.71 -2.15 0.71
C TYR A 62 -5.26 -2.19 2.16
N GLY A 63 -4.77 -1.08 2.68
CA GLY A 63 -4.34 -1.03 4.07
C GLY A 63 -3.85 0.34 4.50
N GLN A 64 -3.51 0.45 5.79
CA GLN A 64 -2.95 1.66 6.37
C GLN A 64 -1.43 1.57 6.45
N LEU A 65 -0.74 2.45 5.72
CA LEU A 65 0.69 2.65 5.76
C LEU A 65 1.12 3.13 7.16
N GLN A 66 1.86 2.32 7.89
CA GLN A 66 2.32 2.63 9.25
C GLN A 66 3.67 3.31 9.28
N GLN A 67 4.64 2.76 8.55
CA GLN A 67 6.06 3.12 8.65
C GLN A 67 6.76 3.00 7.29
N ILE A 68 7.79 3.82 7.11
CA ILE A 68 8.66 3.82 5.91
C ILE A 68 10.12 3.74 6.36
N TYR A 69 10.79 2.66 5.92
CA TYR A 69 12.20 2.40 6.15
C TYR A 69 12.99 2.64 4.87
N LEU A 70 14.12 3.35 4.99
CA LEU A 70 15.13 3.40 3.94
C LEU A 70 16.31 2.56 4.42
N ILE A 71 16.57 1.48 3.70
CA ILE A 71 17.69 0.59 3.95
C ILE A 71 18.77 0.97 2.95
N ARG A 72 19.92 1.45 3.46
CA ARG A 72 21.08 1.77 2.64
C ARG A 72 22.08 0.62 2.70
N LEU A 73 22.33 -0.01 1.57
CA LEU A 73 23.32 -1.08 1.44
C LEU A 73 24.67 -0.43 1.11
N ASN A 74 25.37 0.00 2.16
CA ASN A 74 26.61 0.78 2.02
C ASN A 74 27.87 -0.09 1.91
N ASN A 75 27.76 -1.41 1.91
CA ASN A 75 28.91 -2.31 1.92
C ASN A 75 28.90 -3.26 0.71
N ALA A 76 29.25 -2.72 -0.46
CA ALA A 76 29.40 -3.50 -1.69
C ALA A 76 30.51 -4.57 -1.57
N GLU A 77 31.50 -4.36 -0.70
CA GLU A 77 32.61 -5.29 -0.47
C GLU A 77 32.23 -6.51 0.37
N ALA A 78 31.24 -6.40 1.26
CA ALA A 78 30.79 -7.53 2.09
C ALA A 78 29.99 -8.58 1.32
N MET A 79 29.56 -8.28 0.08
CA MET A 79 28.63 -9.11 -0.69
C MET A 79 28.97 -9.16 -2.19
N PRO A 80 30.20 -9.51 -2.59
CA PRO A 80 30.66 -9.48 -3.98
C PRO A 80 29.81 -10.37 -4.91
N GLN A 81 29.25 -11.46 -4.40
CA GLN A 81 28.40 -12.39 -5.15
C GLN A 81 27.06 -11.78 -5.60
N TYR A 82 26.57 -10.75 -4.91
CA TYR A 82 25.25 -10.15 -5.19
C TYR A 82 25.33 -8.95 -6.14
N LYS A 83 26.54 -8.56 -6.60
CA LYS A 83 26.79 -7.44 -7.54
C LYS A 83 25.97 -6.17 -7.20
N ILE A 84 25.84 -5.86 -5.91
CA ILE A 84 25.02 -4.74 -5.45
C ILE A 84 25.72 -3.44 -5.86
N PRO A 85 25.04 -2.52 -6.58
CA PRO A 85 25.64 -1.24 -6.94
C PRO A 85 26.08 -0.46 -5.70
N PRO A 86 27.19 0.31 -5.78
CA PRO A 86 27.57 1.23 -4.72
C PRO A 86 26.38 2.16 -4.37
N ALA A 87 26.09 2.30 -3.06
CA ALA A 87 24.99 3.12 -2.54
C ALA A 87 23.57 2.68 -2.94
N HIS A 88 23.36 1.37 -3.16
CA HIS A 88 22.01 0.83 -3.40
C HIS A 88 21.09 1.08 -2.19
N CYS A 89 19.87 1.54 -2.47
CA CYS A 89 18.87 1.86 -1.46
C CYS A 89 17.59 1.06 -1.73
N ILE A 90 17.08 0.42 -0.68
CA ILE A 90 15.79 -0.27 -0.70
C ILE A 90 14.84 0.52 0.19
N ILE A 91 13.63 0.81 -0.30
CA ILE A 91 12.59 1.45 0.48
C ILE A 91 11.58 0.38 0.85
N MET A 92 11.49 0.08 2.14
CA MET A 92 10.50 -0.85 2.68
C MET A 92 9.40 -0.08 3.38
N VAL A 93 8.17 -0.57 3.26
CA VAL A 93 7.01 0.00 3.95
C VAL A 93 6.31 -1.07 4.77
N VAL A 94 5.78 -0.67 5.93
CA VAL A 94 4.93 -1.53 6.76
C VAL A 94 3.50 -1.06 6.63
N ILE A 95 2.62 -1.97 6.23
CA ILE A 95 1.20 -1.70 6.02
C ILE A 95 0.40 -2.61 6.94
N LEU A 96 -0.61 -2.08 7.62
CA LEU A 96 -1.64 -2.91 8.25
C LEU A 96 -2.76 -3.16 7.23
N PRO A 97 -2.95 -4.39 6.75
CA PRO A 97 -3.93 -4.67 5.71
C PRO A 97 -5.36 -4.48 6.21
N CYS A 98 -6.22 -3.94 5.36
CA CYS A 98 -7.66 -4.04 5.49
C CYS A 98 -8.07 -5.50 5.24
N ASP A 99 -8.89 -6.05 6.14
CA ASP A 99 -9.50 -7.37 5.96
C ASP A 99 -10.73 -7.21 5.06
N VAL A 100 -10.49 -7.13 3.75
CA VAL A 100 -11.57 -6.97 2.76
C VAL A 100 -12.45 -8.21 2.79
N THR A 101 -13.70 -8.00 3.17
CA THR A 101 -14.70 -9.08 3.35
C THR A 101 -15.59 -9.25 2.15
N ASP A 102 -15.76 -8.19 1.35
CA ASP A 102 -16.66 -8.17 0.22
C ASP A 102 -16.28 -7.07 -0.78
N ILE A 103 -16.74 -7.18 -2.03
CA ILE A 103 -16.61 -6.14 -3.04
C ILE A 103 -18.00 -5.93 -3.66
N ASP A 104 -18.51 -4.70 -3.63
CA ASP A 104 -19.72 -4.36 -4.39
C ASP A 104 -19.40 -4.45 -5.89
N GLU A 105 -19.79 -5.54 -6.54
CA GLU A 105 -19.50 -5.80 -7.96
C GLU A 105 -20.05 -4.73 -8.91
N ARG A 106 -21.09 -3.99 -8.51
CA ARG A 106 -21.70 -2.96 -9.35
C ARG A 106 -20.87 -1.67 -9.35
N LEU A 107 -20.24 -1.36 -8.23
CA LEU A 107 -19.47 -0.12 -8.05
C LEU A 107 -17.96 -0.36 -7.97
N ASP A 108 -17.52 -1.62 -7.93
CA ASP A 108 -16.15 -2.04 -7.67
C ASP A 108 -15.60 -1.38 -6.40
N LEU A 109 -16.39 -1.46 -5.31
CA LEU A 109 -16.06 -0.86 -4.01
C LEU A 109 -15.73 -1.97 -2.99
N PRO A 110 -14.44 -2.17 -2.67
CA PRO A 110 -14.03 -3.09 -1.62
C PRO A 110 -14.51 -2.62 -0.25
N ARG A 111 -15.07 -3.54 0.53
CA ARG A 111 -15.58 -3.31 1.87
C ARG A 111 -14.76 -4.06 2.90
N TYR A 112 -14.51 -3.41 4.04
CA TYR A 112 -13.82 -4.01 5.17
C TYR A 112 -14.39 -3.48 6.48
N ASN A 113 -14.39 -4.31 7.52
CA ASN A 113 -14.83 -3.93 8.86
C ASN A 113 -13.69 -3.98 9.91
N LYS A 114 -12.52 -4.46 9.50
CA LYS A 114 -11.36 -4.66 10.36
C LYS A 114 -10.06 -4.39 9.63
N ILE A 115 -9.12 -3.79 10.35
CA ILE A 115 -7.71 -3.71 9.95
C ILE A 115 -6.95 -4.80 10.71
N LYS A 116 -6.14 -5.59 10.00
CA LYS A 116 -5.33 -6.64 10.61
C LYS A 116 -4.29 -6.02 11.54
N THR A 117 -4.01 -6.70 12.66
CA THR A 117 -3.03 -6.24 13.65
C THR A 117 -1.60 -6.55 13.24
N ARG A 118 -1.41 -7.59 12.43
CA ARG A 118 -0.11 -7.95 11.86
C ARG A 118 0.07 -7.19 10.55
N GLY A 119 1.15 -6.43 10.46
CA GLY A 119 1.52 -5.71 9.26
C GLY A 119 2.36 -6.54 8.30
N ASP A 120 2.25 -6.19 7.02
CA ASP A 120 3.09 -6.71 5.95
C ASP A 120 4.22 -5.71 5.68
N ALA A 121 5.46 -6.19 5.66
CA ALA A 121 6.62 -5.41 5.27
C ALA A 121 6.93 -5.70 3.80
N ILE A 122 6.72 -4.71 2.94
CA ILE A 122 6.82 -4.86 1.48
C ILE A 122 7.76 -3.82 0.88
N ASP A 123 8.26 -4.10 -0.31
CA ASP A 123 8.98 -3.10 -1.10
C ASP A 123 8.02 -1.97 -1.50
N ALA A 124 8.48 -0.73 -1.39
CA ALA A 124 7.65 0.45 -1.64
C ALA A 124 7.16 0.56 -3.10
N THR A 125 7.79 -0.13 -4.04
CA THR A 125 7.35 -0.20 -5.44
C THR A 125 6.01 -0.91 -5.61
N ALA A 126 5.58 -1.71 -4.62
CA ALA A 126 4.26 -2.33 -4.59
C ALA A 126 3.12 -1.32 -4.33
N LEU A 127 3.44 -0.13 -3.79
CA LEU A 127 2.44 0.90 -3.53
C LEU A 127 1.91 1.49 -4.83
N GLN A 128 0.58 1.47 -4.97
CA GLN A 128 -0.06 1.96 -6.17
C GLN A 128 -0.54 3.42 -6.01
N CYS A 129 -1.40 3.68 -5.06
CA CYS A 129 -2.03 5.00 -4.91
C CYS A 129 -2.58 5.19 -3.49
N ILE A 130 -2.97 6.42 -3.18
CA ILE A 130 -3.78 6.73 -2.00
C ILE A 130 -5.23 6.34 -2.30
N VAL A 131 -5.90 5.75 -1.31
CA VAL A 131 -7.33 5.48 -1.40
C VAL A 131 -8.11 6.27 -0.36
N GLY A 132 -9.31 6.71 -0.75
CA GLY A 132 -10.31 7.25 0.16
C GLY A 132 -11.03 6.13 0.89
N ARG A 133 -11.70 6.48 1.99
CA ARG A 133 -12.55 5.56 2.74
C ARG A 133 -13.80 6.28 3.20
N VAL A 134 -14.94 5.61 3.06
CA VAL A 134 -16.24 6.14 3.45
C VAL A 134 -16.89 5.15 4.41
N SER A 135 -17.49 5.68 5.48
CA SER A 135 -18.25 4.87 6.43
C SER A 135 -19.50 4.32 5.72
N ASP A 136 -19.67 3.00 5.70
CA ASP A 136 -20.78 2.30 5.02
C ASP A 136 -21.64 1.49 6.02
N GLY A 137 -21.79 2.04 7.23
CA GLY A 137 -22.52 1.41 8.32
C GLY A 137 -21.70 1.30 9.61
N PRO A 138 -22.25 0.64 10.64
CA PRO A 138 -21.57 0.51 11.92
C PRO A 138 -20.27 -0.30 11.80
N ARG A 139 -19.13 0.38 11.94
CA ARG A 139 -17.77 -0.21 11.85
C ARG A 139 -17.44 -0.81 10.48
N GLU A 140 -18.17 -0.43 9.44
CA GLU A 140 -17.93 -0.85 8.07
C GLU A 140 -17.40 0.32 7.24
N TRP A 141 -16.45 0.04 6.37
CA TRP A 141 -15.79 1.02 5.53
C TRP A 141 -15.74 0.51 4.09
N SER A 142 -16.09 1.39 3.17
CA SER A 142 -15.95 1.18 1.73
C SER A 142 -14.75 1.97 1.24
N VAL A 143 -13.88 1.30 0.48
CA VAL A 143 -12.66 1.89 -0.10
C VAL A 143 -13.00 2.54 -1.42
N VAL A 144 -12.60 3.80 -1.58
CA VAL A 144 -12.79 4.57 -2.81
C VAL A 144 -11.45 4.80 -3.46
N ASP A 145 -11.21 4.14 -4.59
CA ASP A 145 -10.00 4.28 -5.38
C ASP A 145 -10.23 5.22 -6.57
N ARG A 146 -9.42 6.29 -6.67
CA ARG A 146 -9.49 7.27 -7.75
C ARG A 146 -8.46 7.05 -8.86
N SER A 147 -7.82 5.89 -8.90
CA SER A 147 -6.88 5.54 -9.96
C SER A 147 -7.53 4.88 -11.17
N GLY A 148 -8.81 4.46 -11.08
CA GLY A 148 -9.57 3.83 -12.16
C GLY A 148 -10.13 4.80 -13.20
N SER A 149 -10.60 4.27 -14.32
CA SER A 149 -11.20 5.03 -15.44
C SER A 149 -12.43 5.85 -15.02
N LEU A 150 -13.15 5.40 -13.99
CA LEU A 150 -14.32 6.06 -13.39
C LEU A 150 -13.97 7.29 -12.53
N ALA A 151 -12.68 7.54 -12.26
CA ALA A 151 -12.26 8.65 -11.41
C ALA A 151 -12.27 10.02 -12.11
N ARG A 152 -12.53 10.04 -13.42
CA ARG A 152 -12.63 11.28 -14.21
C ARG A 152 -14.09 11.60 -14.43
N ALA A 153 -14.55 12.73 -13.90
CA ALA A 153 -15.80 13.32 -14.37
C ALA A 153 -15.62 13.64 -15.86
N LEU A 154 -16.38 12.96 -16.72
CA LEU A 154 -16.57 13.39 -18.10
C LEU A 154 -17.52 14.60 -18.03
N TYR A 155 -16.97 15.79 -18.24
CA TYR A 155 -17.72 16.99 -18.59
C TYR A 155 -17.74 17.11 -20.11
#